data_AF-A0ABD3N9Y0-F1
#
_entry.id   AF-A0ABD3N9Y0-F1
#
_cell.length_a   1.000
_cell.length_b   1.000
_cell.length_c   1.000
_cell.angle_alpha   90.00
_cell.angle_beta   90.00
_cell.angle_gamma   90.00
#
_symmetry.space_group_name_H-M   'P 1'
#
loop_
_entity.id
_entity.type
_entity.pdbx_description
1 polymer ?
#
loop_
_entity_poly.entity_id
_entity_poly.type
_entity_poly.pdbx_seq_one_letter_code
_entity_poly.pdbx_strand_id
1 'polypeptide(L)'
;MVHLDGHEIAIISTVTGALGVTQGIYGKGWYKSMIHRQPILAFSMALGVVGMTMPLVIVPIRRKLGLPTNQYDHSLPGTVFPKIVE
;
A
#
# COMPACT_ATOMS: atom_id res chain seq x y z
N MET A 1 -2.86 -25.05 -7.60
CA MET A 1 -4.26 -24.87 -7.17
C MET A 1 -4.27 -23.71 -6.18
N VAL A 2 -5.08 -22.67 -6.41
CA VAL A 2 -5.13 -21.50 -5.52
C VAL A 2 -5.73 -21.97 -4.18
N HIS A 3 -4.92 -21.96 -3.13
CA HIS A 3 -5.37 -22.28 -1.77
C HIS A 3 -5.86 -20.97 -1.16
N LEU A 4 -7.16 -20.69 -1.30
CA LEU A 4 -7.79 -19.54 -0.65
C LEU A 4 -7.84 -19.80 0.85
N ASP A 5 -6.98 -19.12 1.59
CA ASP A 5 -6.95 -19.21 3.05
C ASP A 5 -8.14 -18.44 3.65
N GLY A 6 -8.66 -18.91 4.79
CA GLY A 6 -9.78 -18.26 5.49
C GLY A 6 -9.45 -16.83 5.89
N HIS A 7 -8.16 -16.54 6.12
CA HIS A 7 -7.67 -15.20 6.40
C HIS A 7 -7.84 -14.24 5.22
N GLU A 8 -7.53 -14.69 4.00
CA GLU A 8 -7.65 -13.86 2.79
C GLU A 8 -9.11 -13.52 2.50
N ILE A 9 -10.01 -14.48 2.68
CA ILE A 9 -11.46 -14.29 2.54
C ILE A 9 -11.97 -13.28 3.58
N ALA A 10 -11.52 -13.39 4.83
CA ALA A 10 -11.89 -12.46 5.89
C ALA A 10 -11.48 -11.02 5.52
N ILE A 11 -10.23 -10.81 5.08
CA ILE A 11 -9.76 -9.48 4.65
C ILE A 11 -10.62 -8.95 3.49
N ILE A 12 -10.84 -9.75 2.45
CA ILE A 12 -11.62 -9.33 1.27
C ILE A 12 -13.04 -8.97 1.68
N SER A 13 -13.66 -9.73 2.59
CA SER A 13 -15.01 -9.47 3.08
C SER A 13 -15.09 -8.15 3.85
N THR A 14 -14.10 -7.85 4.71
CA THR A 14 -14.06 -6.62 5.49
C THR A 14 -13.86 -5.40 4.58
N VAL A 15 -12.94 -5.48 3.62
CA VAL A 15 -12.68 -4.41 2.66
C VAL A 15 -13.92 -4.16 1.79
N THR A 16 -14.55 -5.23 1.30
CA THR A 16 -15.76 -5.13 0.47
C THR A 16 -16.93 -4.55 1.27
N GLY A 17 -17.11 -4.98 2.52
CA GLY A 17 -18.14 -4.44 3.42
C GLY A 17 -17.94 -2.95 3.71
N ALA A 18 -16.72 -2.53 4.04
CA ALA A 18 -16.40 -1.13 4.27
C ALA A 18 -16.67 -0.26 3.04
N LEU A 19 -16.28 -0.73 1.85
CA LEU A 19 -16.58 -0.04 0.59
C LEU A 19 -18.09 0.05 0.34
N GLY A 20 -18.83 -1.04 0.56
CA GLY A 20 -20.29 -1.08 0.41
C GLY A 20 -20.99 -0.09 1.33
N VAL A 21 -20.61 -0.05 2.62
CA VAL A 21 -21.16 0.90 3.61
C VAL A 21 -20.84 2.34 3.20
N THR A 22 -19.60 2.62 2.81
CA THR A 22 -19.17 3.97 2.43
C THR A 22 -19.92 4.46 1.18
N GLN A 23 -20.07 3.61 0.17
CA GLN A 23 -20.84 3.94 -1.04
C GLN A 23 -22.35 4.06 -0.76
N GLY A 24 -22.89 3.25 0.16
CA GLY A 24 -24.29 3.30 0.56
C GLY A 24 -24.66 4.58 1.32
N ILE A 25 -23.78 5.04 2.22
CA ILE A 25 -24.03 6.25 3.03
C ILE A 25 -23.83 7.53 2.21
N TYR A 26 -22.76 7.60 1.42
CA TYR A 26 -22.37 8.87 0.77
C TYR A 26 -22.79 8.96 -0.72
N GLY A 27 -23.26 7.88 -1.32
CA GLY A 27 -23.75 7.86 -2.70
C GLY A 27 -22.66 7.98 -3.78
N LYS A 28 -23.08 8.15 -5.04
CA LYS A 28 -22.17 8.25 -6.18
C LYS A 28 -21.39 9.57 -6.14
N GLY A 29 -20.08 9.52 -6.44
CA GLY A 29 -19.23 10.71 -6.54
C GLY A 29 -18.84 11.33 -5.19
N TRP A 30 -19.07 10.62 -4.07
CA TRP A 30 -18.73 11.11 -2.73
C TRP A 30 -17.25 11.49 -2.60
N TYR A 31 -16.34 10.71 -3.20
CA TYR A 31 -14.91 10.97 -3.16
C TYR A 31 -14.56 12.32 -3.81
N LYS A 32 -15.22 12.68 -4.93
CA LYS A 32 -15.04 13.98 -5.58
C LYS A 32 -15.53 15.11 -4.68
N SER A 33 -16.69 14.92 -4.05
CA SER A 33 -17.23 15.87 -3.06
C SER A 33 -16.29 16.04 -1.86
N MET A 34 -15.75 14.94 -1.31
CA MET A 34 -14.80 14.94 -0.21
C MET A 34 -13.53 15.70 -0.57
N ILE A 35 -12.94 15.44 -1.74
CA ILE A 35 -11.72 16.11 -2.21
C ILE A 35 -11.94 17.63 -2.30
N HIS A 36 -13.08 18.08 -2.85
CA HIS A 36 -13.35 19.51 -3.00
C HIS A 36 -13.71 20.20 -1.68
N ARG A 37 -14.45 19.54 -0.78
CA ARG A 37 -14.92 20.13 0.48
C ARG A 37 -13.89 20.03 1.61
N GLN A 38 -13.07 18.98 1.63
CA GLN A 38 -12.10 18.68 2.68
C GLN A 38 -10.75 18.25 2.07
N PRO A 39 -10.05 19.17 1.37
CA PRO A 39 -8.83 18.85 0.64
C PRO A 39 -7.70 18.37 1.54
N ILE A 40 -7.58 18.93 2.76
CA ILE A 40 -6.55 18.54 3.73
C ILE A 40 -6.73 17.07 4.12
N LEU A 41 -7.95 16.66 4.49
CA LEU A 41 -8.25 15.28 4.86
C LEU A 41 -7.94 14.32 3.72
N ALA A 42 -8.38 14.66 2.50
CA ALA A 42 -8.14 13.84 1.32
C ALA A 42 -6.64 13.68 1.04
N PHE A 43 -5.86 14.75 1.16
CA PHE A 43 -4.43 14.72 0.92
C PHE A 43 -3.66 13.97 2.03
N SER A 44 -4.03 14.18 3.30
CA SER A 44 -3.47 13.42 4.42
C SER A 44 -3.70 11.92 4.26
N MET A 45 -4.90 11.52 3.82
CA MET A 45 -5.21 10.11 3.57
C MET A 45 -4.41 9.57 2.38
N ALA A 46 -4.30 10.33 1.30
CA ALA A 46 -3.49 9.94 0.15
C ALA A 46 -2.01 9.75 0.54
N LEU A 47 -1.41 10.70 1.27
CA LEU A 47 -0.04 10.59 1.75
C LEU A 47 0.16 9.40 2.70
N GLY A 48 -0.80 9.15 3.60
CA GLY A 48 -0.76 8.00 4.50
C GLY A 48 -0.77 6.68 3.73
N VAL A 49 -1.68 6.52 2.76
CA VAL A 49 -1.77 5.30 1.93
C VAL A 49 -0.50 5.12 1.09
N VAL A 50 -0.01 6.18 0.44
CA VAL A 50 1.24 6.13 -0.34
C VAL A 50 2.41 5.75 0.58
N GLY A 51 2.54 6.38 1.74
CA GLY A 51 3.58 6.07 2.73
C GLY A 51 3.58 4.60 3.17
N MET A 52 2.41 4.06 3.49
CA MET A 52 2.28 2.67 3.92
C MET A 52 2.53 1.65 2.80
N THR A 53 2.19 1.99 1.55
CA THR A 53 2.34 1.10 0.40
C THR A 53 3.70 1.21 -0.30
N MET A 54 4.46 2.29 -0.04
CA MET A 54 5.77 2.52 -0.64
C MET A 54 6.74 1.33 -0.46
N PRO A 55 6.91 0.71 0.73
CA PRO A 55 7.83 -0.41 0.88
C PRO A 55 7.51 -1.62 -0.01
N LEU A 56 6.22 -1.87 -0.29
CA LEU A 56 5.77 -2.99 -1.12
C LEU A 56 6.18 -2.83 -2.59
N VAL A 57 6.30 -1.59 -3.08
CA VAL A 57 6.58 -1.30 -4.49
C VAL A 57 8.03 -0.84 -4.68
N ILE A 58 8.51 0.09 -3.86
CA ILE A 58 9.81 0.74 -4.04
C ILE A 58 10.96 -0.21 -3.73
N VAL A 59 10.88 -1.00 -2.64
CA VAL A 59 11.99 -1.88 -2.23
C VAL A 59 12.29 -2.94 -3.30
N PRO A 60 11.30 -3.65 -3.87
CA PRO A 60 11.55 -4.57 -4.99
C PRO A 60 12.13 -3.89 -6.24
N ILE A 61 11.67 -2.68 -6.58
CA ILE A 61 12.22 -1.92 -7.72
C ILE A 61 13.68 -1.58 -7.46
N ARG A 62 14.02 -1.09 -6.27
CA ARG A 62 15.40 -0.76 -5.89
C ARG A 62 16.33 -1.97 -5.94
N ARG A 63 15.86 -3.15 -5.52
CA ARG A 63 16.62 -4.41 -5.65
C ARG A 63 16.93 -4.74 -7.10
N LYS A 64 15.94 -4.61 -8.00
CA LYS A 64 16.14 -4.84 -9.45
C LYS A 64 17.11 -3.86 -10.09
N LEU A 65 17.21 -2.63 -9.57
CA LEU A 65 18.16 -1.62 -10.01
C LEU A 65 19.57 -1.79 -9.41
N GLY A 66 19.79 -2.79 -8.56
CA GLY A 66 21.08 -3.00 -7.90
C GLY A 66 21.40 -1.95 -6.82
N LEU A 67 20.38 -1.24 -6.31
CA LEU A 67 20.54 -0.26 -5.24
C LEU A 67 20.52 -0.95 -3.87
N PRO A 68 21.29 -0.48 -2.88
CA PRO A 68 21.36 -1.12 -1.58
C PRO A 68 20.01 -1.07 -0.85
N THR A 69 19.52 -2.23 -0.41
CA THR A 69 18.23 -2.40 0.28
C THR A 69 18.32 -3.14 1.62
N ASN A 70 19.53 -3.46 2.09
CA ASN A 70 19.79 -4.15 3.36
C ASN A 70 19.16 -3.47 4.60
N GLN A 71 18.98 -2.14 4.55
CA GLN A 71 18.33 -1.36 5.61
C GLN A 71 16.86 -1.73 5.88
N TYR A 72 16.17 -2.32 4.91
CA TYR A 72 14.75 -2.69 5.06
C TYR A 72 14.56 -4.15 5.42
N ASP A 73 15.39 -5.03 4.86
CA ASP A 73 15.40 -6.45 5.16
C ASP A 73 16.72 -7.05 4.71
N HIS A 74 17.58 -7.42 5.67
CA HIS A 74 18.91 -7.98 5.42
C HIS A 74 18.88 -9.48 5.12
N SER A 75 17.78 -10.15 5.46
CA SER A 75 17.64 -11.62 5.40
C SER A 75 16.98 -12.10 4.10
N LEU A 76 16.32 -11.19 3.37
CA LEU A 76 15.52 -11.52 2.20
C LEU A 76 16.42 -11.82 0.98
N PRO A 77 16.16 -12.91 0.22
CA PRO A 77 16.92 -13.26 -0.98
C PRO A 77 16.86 -12.13 -2.04
N GLY A 78 18.01 -11.82 -2.64
CA GLY A 78 18.15 -10.72 -3.61
C GLY A 78 18.34 -9.34 -2.98
N THR A 79 18.60 -9.27 -1.68
CA THR A 79 18.98 -8.02 -1.00
C THR A 79 20.36 -7.58 -1.43
N VAL A 80 20.48 -6.32 -1.84
CA VAL A 80 21.75 -5.72 -2.25
C VAL A 80 22.36 -4.96 -1.07
N PHE A 81 23.63 -5.22 -0.79
CA PHE A 81 24.41 -4.51 0.21
C PHE A 81 25.13 -3.30 -0.41
N PRO A 82 25.40 -2.24 0.36
CA PRO A 82 26.23 -1.15 -0.11
C PRO A 82 27.61 -1.69 -0.49
N LYS A 83 28.09 -1.33 -1.68
CA LYS A 83 29.49 -1.56 -2.04
C LYS A 83 30.32 -0.61 -1.18
N ILE A 84 30.96 -1.13 -0.15
CA ILE A 84 31.95 -0.37 0.61
C ILE A 84 33.09 -0.13 -0.38
N VAL A 85 33.28 1.13 -0.76
CA VAL A 85 34.39 1.53 -1.62
C VAL A 85 35.64 1.41 -0.74
N GLU A 86 36.50 0.44 -1.04
CA GLU A 86 37.91 0.46 -0.61
C GLU A 86 38.68 1.55 -1.35
#